data_AF-A0A1W9HHK6-F1
#
_entry.id   AF-A0A1W9HHK6-F1
#
_cell.length_a   1.000
_cell.length_b   1.000
_cell.length_c   1.000
_cell.angle_alpha   90.00
_cell.angle_beta   90.00
_cell.angle_gamma   90.00
#
_symmetry.space_group_name_H-M   'P 1'
#
loop_
_entity.id
_entity.type
_entity.pdbx_description
1 polymer ?
#
loop_
_entity_poly.entity_id
_entity_poly.type
_entity_poly.pdbx_seq_one_letter_code
_entity_poly.pdbx_strand_id
1 'polypeptide(L)'
;MHNGTYAVYFMLFVSLVLSRASAGEFRHINPKKILFGYEATFQTANMSQEPQDVDIFATEEKMKLGRELISALGAKVVSYRTHISFKPYWLVKTDSEKFKINMEPQVLEVTKGPVTFAEIKENWEPIYEAAEKVGFKPSVYIHGYRSGSGHFHVGANRLSERVFVENPLLLRNLLVLLHQNPSLLYGFASGFEIGDADRNAFPYGDLLNREEELRRGIAEFDEWYTANKGSPMAFPKLIEFLGNQTRILFEHNVFLNLEHVTEKQGTIEFRNIRPLKSIQAVESIAYLLLKIMDYAATPDLLPFHSMKSKTLLVLSPQLLEENWRKMKRTLRIGKSIHSKTLDELIFDLTRSPQIETWNERGYRFRQAFDRNGKHFLEVARRIDSDHGKIPQIFWKGEKYDPVVSRDGEGNFWAIAVIRNRSGRLPRLDLLCSFLF
;
A
#
# COMPACT_ATOMS: atom_id res chain seq x y z
N MET A 1 -7.87 6.56 -56.98
CA MET A 1 -6.96 5.66 -56.22
C MET A 1 -6.00 6.40 -55.27
N HIS A 2 -6.22 7.67 -54.89
CA HIS A 2 -5.28 8.41 -54.02
C HIS A 2 -5.66 8.48 -52.52
N ASN A 3 -6.86 8.06 -52.12
CA ASN A 3 -7.30 8.19 -50.72
C ASN A 3 -6.74 7.09 -49.79
N GLY A 4 -6.33 5.94 -50.32
CA GLY A 4 -5.80 4.83 -49.50
C GLY A 4 -4.39 5.10 -48.95
N THR A 5 -3.55 5.81 -49.69
CA THR A 5 -2.15 6.02 -49.32
C THR A 5 -1.99 7.01 -48.16
N TYR A 6 -2.82 8.06 -48.10
CA TYR A 6 -2.80 9.02 -46.99
C TYR A 6 -3.26 8.41 -45.67
N ALA A 7 -4.22 7.46 -45.70
CA ALA A 7 -4.65 6.75 -44.50
C ALA A 7 -3.53 5.88 -43.91
N VAL A 8 -2.76 5.20 -44.76
CA VAL A 8 -1.63 4.37 -44.32
C VAL A 8 -0.49 5.23 -43.74
N TYR A 9 -0.14 6.35 -44.38
CA TYR A 9 0.87 7.27 -43.83
C TYR A 9 0.42 7.95 -42.54
N PHE A 10 -0.86 8.30 -42.42
CA PHE A 10 -1.41 8.86 -41.19
C PHE A 10 -1.41 7.83 -40.06
N MET A 11 -1.80 6.58 -40.32
CA MET A 11 -1.73 5.52 -39.31
C MET A 11 -0.29 5.19 -38.91
N LEU A 12 0.66 5.13 -39.86
CA LEU A 12 2.07 4.95 -39.56
C LEU A 12 2.65 6.12 -38.78
N PHE A 13 2.28 7.36 -39.11
CA PHE A 13 2.70 8.55 -38.38
C PHE A 13 2.12 8.58 -36.96
N VAL A 14 0.83 8.27 -36.79
CA VAL A 14 0.19 8.16 -35.47
C VAL A 14 0.84 7.03 -34.65
N SER A 15 1.07 5.84 -35.22
CA SER A 15 1.80 4.77 -34.55
C SER A 15 3.23 5.16 -34.20
N LEU A 16 3.95 5.88 -35.08
CA LEU A 16 5.31 6.35 -34.81
C LEU A 16 5.34 7.41 -33.70
N VAL A 17 4.43 8.38 -33.74
CA VAL A 17 4.29 9.43 -32.71
C VAL A 17 3.88 8.81 -31.37
N LEU A 18 2.94 7.87 -31.35
CA LEU A 18 2.54 7.15 -30.13
C LEU A 18 3.67 6.24 -29.60
N SER A 19 4.45 5.60 -30.48
CA SER A 19 5.62 4.81 -30.07
C SER A 19 6.76 5.65 -29.50
N ARG A 20 6.96 6.88 -30.01
CA ARG A 20 7.95 7.82 -29.48
C ARG A 20 7.47 8.49 -28.19
N ALA A 21 6.17 8.75 -28.07
CA ALA A 21 5.57 9.26 -26.83
C ALA A 21 5.70 8.26 -25.67
N SER A 22 5.57 6.95 -25.95
CA SER A 22 5.78 5.91 -24.92
C SER A 22 7.26 5.60 -24.65
N ALA A 23 8.12 5.65 -25.67
CA ALA A 23 9.57 5.43 -25.49
C ALA A 23 10.28 6.59 -24.78
N GLY A 24 9.72 7.80 -24.76
CA GLY A 24 10.28 8.96 -24.05
C GLY A 24 9.87 9.08 -22.58
N GLU A 25 8.99 8.20 -22.10
CA GLU A 25 8.38 8.36 -20.78
C GLU A 25 9.25 7.84 -19.62
N PHE A 26 10.10 6.85 -19.89
CA PHE A 26 11.06 6.24 -18.96
C PHE A 26 12.47 6.37 -19.55
N ARG A 27 13.41 6.90 -18.77
CA ARG A 27 14.75 7.27 -19.27
C ARG A 27 15.83 6.25 -18.95
N HIS A 28 15.67 5.55 -17.84
CA HIS A 28 16.72 4.75 -17.21
C HIS A 28 16.33 3.27 -17.09
N ILE A 29 15.05 2.94 -17.25
CA ILE A 29 14.55 1.56 -17.23
C ILE A 29 13.80 1.21 -18.52
N ASN A 30 13.76 -0.09 -18.84
CA ASN A 30 12.86 -0.63 -19.85
C ASN A 30 11.62 -1.22 -19.13
N PRO A 31 10.44 -0.60 -19.21
CA PRO A 31 9.24 -1.08 -18.52
C PRO A 31 8.78 -2.47 -19.02
N LYS A 32 9.20 -2.91 -20.20
CA LYS A 32 8.89 -4.24 -20.74
C LYS A 32 9.69 -5.37 -20.06
N LYS A 33 10.78 -5.03 -19.36
CA LYS A 33 11.60 -5.99 -18.60
C LYS A 33 11.16 -6.11 -17.14
N ILE A 34 10.27 -5.23 -16.67
CA ILE A 34 9.83 -5.21 -15.29
C ILE A 34 8.48 -5.90 -15.20
N LEU A 35 8.43 -6.89 -14.34
CA LEU A 35 7.24 -7.68 -14.06
C LEU A 35 6.61 -7.24 -12.74
N PHE A 36 5.28 -7.31 -12.71
CA PHE A 36 4.41 -6.97 -11.61
C PHE A 36 3.59 -8.20 -11.23
N GLY A 37 3.82 -8.76 -10.04
CA GLY A 37 2.89 -9.65 -9.38
C GLY A 37 1.97 -8.83 -8.49
N TYR A 38 0.66 -8.87 -8.71
CA TYR A 38 -0.31 -8.22 -7.83
C TYR A 38 -1.05 -9.28 -7.02
N GLU A 39 -1.31 -8.99 -5.75
CA GLU A 39 -2.16 -9.80 -4.88
C GLU A 39 -3.40 -8.97 -4.55
N ALA A 40 -4.55 -9.39 -5.07
CA ALA A 40 -5.80 -8.67 -4.93
C ALA A 40 -6.68 -9.31 -3.86
N THR A 41 -7.20 -8.51 -2.95
CA THR A 41 -8.05 -9.00 -1.86
C THR A 41 -9.48 -8.51 -2.02
N PHE A 42 -10.41 -9.46 -1.91
CA PHE A 42 -11.83 -9.25 -2.14
C PHE A 42 -12.64 -9.72 -0.94
N GLN A 43 -13.74 -9.04 -0.63
CA GLN A 43 -14.64 -9.43 0.46
C GLN A 43 -16.09 -9.13 0.10
N THR A 44 -17.00 -9.86 0.74
CA THR A 44 -18.42 -9.50 0.78
C THR A 44 -18.74 -8.71 2.04
N ALA A 45 -19.95 -8.15 2.14
CA ALA A 45 -20.40 -7.49 3.37
C ALA A 45 -20.41 -8.47 4.56
N ASN A 46 -20.82 -9.72 4.34
CA ASN A 46 -20.90 -10.74 5.39
C ASN A 46 -19.51 -11.17 5.87
N MET A 47 -18.54 -11.33 4.96
CA MET A 47 -17.18 -11.72 5.34
C MET A 47 -16.53 -10.71 6.28
N SER A 48 -16.91 -9.43 6.20
CA SER A 48 -16.38 -8.40 7.11
C SER A 48 -16.74 -8.60 8.58
N GLN A 49 -17.72 -9.47 8.86
CA GLN A 49 -18.20 -9.79 10.20
C GLN A 49 -17.67 -11.14 10.71
N GLU A 50 -16.93 -11.90 9.89
CA GLU A 50 -16.33 -13.17 10.33
C GLU A 50 -15.35 -12.91 11.48
N PRO A 51 -15.30 -13.73 12.54
CA PRO A 51 -14.36 -13.50 13.63
C PRO A 51 -12.91 -13.62 13.13
N GLN A 52 -12.07 -12.66 13.50
CA GLN A 52 -10.66 -12.62 13.09
C GLN A 52 -9.80 -13.73 13.70
N ASP A 53 -10.32 -14.39 14.72
CA ASP A 53 -9.64 -15.40 15.54
C ASP A 53 -9.98 -16.83 15.14
N VAL A 54 -10.78 -17.04 14.08
CA VAL A 54 -11.08 -18.40 13.63
C VAL A 54 -9.86 -18.96 12.91
N ASP A 55 -9.23 -19.96 13.54
CA ASP A 55 -8.18 -20.75 12.94
C ASP A 55 -8.63 -21.33 11.58
N ILE A 56 -8.03 -20.79 10.51
CA ILE A 56 -7.54 -21.48 9.31
C ILE A 56 -8.59 -22.18 8.41
N PHE A 57 -9.86 -22.34 8.81
CA PHE A 57 -10.86 -23.01 7.97
C PHE A 57 -11.81 -22.02 7.29
N ALA A 58 -11.82 -22.06 5.96
CA ALA A 58 -12.80 -21.35 5.16
C ALA A 58 -14.21 -21.86 5.51
N THR A 59 -15.11 -20.94 5.90
CA THR A 59 -16.53 -21.26 6.13
C THR A 59 -17.15 -21.91 4.89
N GLU A 60 -18.20 -22.72 5.05
CA GLU A 60 -18.90 -23.29 3.88
C GLU A 60 -19.43 -22.20 2.94
N GLU A 61 -19.91 -21.09 3.50
CA GLU A 61 -20.35 -19.91 2.75
C GLU A 61 -19.20 -19.32 1.92
N LYS A 62 -18.03 -19.12 2.53
CA LYS A 62 -16.85 -18.63 1.80
C LYS A 62 -16.36 -19.59 0.73
N MET A 63 -16.37 -20.90 1.02
CA MET A 63 -16.07 -21.94 0.03
C MET A 63 -17.09 -21.95 -1.11
N LYS A 64 -18.37 -21.65 -0.84
CA LYS A 64 -19.39 -21.48 -1.88
C LYS A 64 -19.08 -20.25 -2.74
N LEU A 65 -18.86 -19.09 -2.12
CA LEU A 65 -18.57 -17.83 -2.82
C LEU A 65 -17.28 -17.91 -3.66
N GLY A 66 -16.24 -18.56 -3.14
CA GLY A 66 -15.03 -18.77 -3.91
C GLY A 66 -15.23 -19.72 -5.10
N ARG A 67 -16.10 -20.74 -5.00
CA ARG A 67 -16.50 -21.57 -6.16
C ARG A 67 -17.31 -20.77 -7.18
N GLU A 68 -18.18 -19.87 -6.73
CA GLU A 68 -18.91 -18.96 -7.60
C GLU A 68 -17.95 -18.03 -8.35
N LEU A 69 -16.93 -17.47 -7.68
CA LEU A 69 -15.87 -16.69 -8.33
C LEU A 69 -15.13 -17.50 -9.40
N ILE A 70 -14.73 -18.74 -9.10
CA ILE A 70 -14.07 -19.64 -10.06
C ILE A 70 -14.96 -19.90 -11.28
N SER A 71 -16.25 -20.12 -11.04
CA SER A 71 -17.24 -20.32 -12.10
C SER A 71 -17.41 -19.07 -12.96
N ALA A 72 -17.51 -17.88 -12.35
CA ALA A 72 -17.63 -16.60 -13.03
C ALA A 72 -16.38 -16.25 -13.87
N LEU A 73 -15.20 -16.76 -13.46
CA LEU A 73 -13.96 -16.68 -14.22
C LEU A 73 -13.88 -17.68 -15.38
N GLY A 74 -14.84 -18.60 -15.52
CA GLY A 74 -14.75 -19.70 -16.48
C GLY A 74 -13.58 -20.65 -16.20
N ALA A 75 -13.15 -20.74 -14.94
CA ALA A 75 -11.97 -21.48 -14.55
C ALA A 75 -12.29 -22.84 -13.93
N LYS A 76 -11.28 -23.71 -13.86
CA LYS A 76 -11.37 -25.03 -13.24
C LYS A 76 -10.40 -25.15 -12.08
N VAL A 77 -10.82 -25.82 -11.01
CA VAL A 77 -9.94 -26.17 -9.89
C VAL A 77 -8.97 -27.24 -10.36
N VAL A 78 -7.67 -26.93 -10.31
CA VAL A 78 -6.58 -27.87 -10.60
C VAL A 78 -6.21 -28.66 -9.35
N SER A 79 -6.14 -27.98 -8.21
CA SER A 79 -5.87 -28.62 -6.93
C SER A 79 -6.40 -27.77 -5.77
N TYR A 80 -6.74 -28.43 -4.67
CA TYR A 80 -7.05 -27.80 -3.41
C TYR A 80 -6.04 -28.25 -2.36
N ARG A 81 -5.54 -27.32 -1.53
CA ARG A 81 -4.69 -27.66 -0.40
C ARG A 81 -5.29 -27.10 0.89
N THR A 82 -5.55 -28.00 1.83
CA THR A 82 -5.82 -27.72 3.24
C THR A 82 -4.64 -28.23 4.02
N HIS A 83 -3.80 -27.33 4.51
CA HIS A 83 -2.72 -27.73 5.42
C HIS A 83 -2.97 -27.03 6.74
N ILE A 84 -2.88 -27.74 7.86
CA ILE A 84 -3.11 -27.16 9.20
C ILE A 84 -2.14 -25.99 9.46
N SER A 85 -0.96 -26.00 8.81
CA SER A 85 0.07 -24.97 8.93
C SER A 85 0.05 -23.88 7.83
N PHE A 86 -0.83 -23.98 6.82
CA PHE A 86 -0.89 -22.98 5.74
C PHE A 86 -2.33 -22.59 5.43
N LYS A 87 -2.53 -21.32 5.09
CA LYS A 87 -3.80 -20.78 4.60
C LYS A 87 -4.38 -21.67 3.48
N PRO A 88 -5.62 -22.16 3.58
CA PRO A 88 -6.20 -22.98 2.52
C PRO A 88 -6.23 -22.22 1.20
N TYR A 89 -5.95 -22.91 0.11
CA TYR A 89 -5.98 -22.28 -1.20
C TYR A 89 -6.42 -23.24 -2.30
N TRP A 90 -7.03 -22.66 -3.33
CA TRP A 90 -7.21 -23.33 -4.62
C TRP A 90 -6.18 -22.88 -5.61
N LEU A 91 -5.59 -23.84 -6.31
CA LEU A 91 -4.96 -23.58 -7.60
C LEU A 91 -6.02 -23.80 -8.66
N VAL A 92 -6.22 -22.78 -9.48
CA VAL A 92 -7.28 -22.72 -10.50
C VAL A 92 -6.67 -22.29 -11.81
N LYS A 93 -7.29 -22.73 -12.90
CA LYS A 93 -6.77 -22.57 -14.25
C LYS A 93 -7.89 -22.21 -15.22
N THR A 94 -7.68 -21.17 -16.01
CA THR A 94 -8.43 -20.88 -17.25
C THR A 94 -7.68 -21.52 -18.44
N ASP A 95 -8.19 -21.38 -19.65
CA ASP A 95 -7.52 -21.94 -20.83
C ASP A 95 -6.09 -21.37 -21.02
N SER A 96 -5.89 -20.10 -20.66
CA SER A 96 -4.62 -19.39 -20.84
C SER A 96 -3.75 -19.32 -19.57
N GLU A 97 -4.31 -19.40 -18.36
CA GLU A 97 -3.61 -18.93 -17.16
C GLU A 97 -3.87 -19.76 -15.91
N LYS A 98 -2.98 -19.63 -14.92
CA LYS A 98 -3.14 -20.20 -13.58
C LYS A 98 -3.13 -19.09 -12.54
N PHE A 99 -3.99 -19.23 -11.54
CA PHE A 99 -4.06 -18.33 -10.40
C PHE A 99 -4.27 -19.14 -9.12
N LYS A 100 -3.91 -18.53 -8.00
CA LYS A 100 -4.07 -19.06 -6.65
C LYS A 100 -5.13 -18.22 -5.95
N ILE A 101 -6.12 -18.87 -5.34
CA ILE A 101 -7.13 -18.21 -4.51
C ILE A 101 -6.89 -18.66 -3.08
N ASN A 102 -6.36 -17.77 -2.25
CA ASN A 102 -6.14 -17.98 -0.81
C ASN A 102 -7.38 -17.58 -0.01
N MET A 103 -7.68 -18.37 1.02
CA MET A 103 -8.88 -18.23 1.85
C MET A 103 -8.59 -17.48 3.16
N GLU A 104 -8.01 -16.29 3.08
CA GLU A 104 -7.63 -15.44 4.23
C GLU A 104 -8.82 -15.05 5.13
N PRO A 105 -8.76 -15.06 6.46
CA PRO A 105 -9.89 -14.61 7.30
C PRO A 105 -10.54 -13.32 6.77
N GLN A 106 -11.87 -13.31 6.62
CA GLN A 106 -12.65 -12.15 6.14
C GLN A 106 -12.44 -11.72 4.67
N VAL A 107 -11.49 -12.30 3.91
CA VAL A 107 -11.28 -11.98 2.50
C VAL A 107 -10.98 -13.21 1.62
N LEU A 108 -11.05 -13.07 0.31
CA LEU A 108 -10.40 -13.94 -0.66
C LEU A 108 -9.24 -13.18 -1.28
N GLU A 109 -8.05 -13.76 -1.24
CA GLU A 109 -6.90 -13.19 -1.92
C GLU A 109 -6.65 -13.97 -3.20
N VAL A 110 -6.54 -13.25 -4.31
CA VAL A 110 -6.23 -13.80 -5.63
C VAL A 110 -4.82 -13.40 -5.98
N THR A 111 -3.96 -14.39 -6.22
CA THR A 111 -2.57 -14.22 -6.65
C THR A 111 -2.40 -14.82 -8.05
N LYS A 112 -1.65 -14.13 -8.91
CA LYS A 112 -1.32 -14.59 -10.26
C LYS A 112 0.18 -14.48 -10.50
N GLY A 113 0.67 -15.21 -11.52
CA GLY A 113 2.02 -15.02 -12.03
C GLY A 113 2.27 -13.56 -12.44
N PRO A 114 3.52 -13.09 -12.35
CA PRO A 114 3.83 -11.69 -12.60
C PRO A 114 3.76 -11.37 -14.10
N VAL A 115 3.33 -10.16 -14.43
CA VAL A 115 3.06 -9.71 -15.82
C VAL A 115 3.74 -8.37 -16.09
N THR A 116 3.98 -8.02 -17.35
CA THR A 116 4.49 -6.69 -17.68
C THR A 116 3.43 -5.61 -17.46
N PHE A 117 3.84 -4.35 -17.38
CA PHE A 117 2.91 -3.22 -17.24
C PHE A 117 1.81 -3.19 -18.30
N ALA A 118 2.14 -3.50 -19.56
CA ALA A 118 1.19 -3.50 -20.67
C ALA A 118 0.14 -4.62 -20.58
N GLU A 119 0.45 -5.68 -19.84
CA GLU A 119 -0.39 -6.88 -19.69
C GLU A 119 -1.30 -6.79 -18.45
N ILE A 120 -1.08 -5.82 -17.53
CA ILE A 120 -1.83 -5.73 -16.26
C ILE A 120 -3.34 -5.72 -16.50
N LYS A 121 -3.83 -4.85 -17.40
CA LYS A 121 -5.25 -4.68 -17.65
C LYS A 121 -5.91 -5.98 -18.10
N GLU A 122 -5.44 -6.55 -19.20
CA GLU A 122 -5.99 -7.79 -19.76
C GLU A 122 -5.91 -8.97 -18.77
N ASN A 123 -4.93 -8.97 -17.87
CA ASN A 123 -4.70 -10.05 -16.92
C ASN A 123 -5.57 -9.95 -15.65
N TRP A 124 -5.98 -8.75 -15.26
CA TRP A 124 -6.69 -8.50 -14.00
C TRP A 124 -8.13 -8.03 -14.18
N GLU A 125 -8.48 -7.41 -15.31
CA GLU A 125 -9.86 -6.98 -15.61
C GLU A 125 -10.88 -8.14 -15.49
N PRO A 126 -10.63 -9.36 -16.02
CA PRO A 126 -11.55 -10.48 -15.83
C PRO A 126 -11.76 -10.90 -14.37
N ILE A 127 -10.74 -10.73 -13.51
CA ILE A 127 -10.82 -11.03 -12.08
C ILE A 127 -11.71 -10.03 -11.36
N TYR A 128 -11.54 -8.74 -11.65
CA TYR A 128 -12.41 -7.69 -11.09
C TYR A 128 -13.86 -7.85 -11.55
N GLU A 129 -14.09 -8.13 -12.83
CA GLU A 129 -15.44 -8.37 -13.35
C GLU A 129 -16.10 -9.62 -12.74
N ALA A 130 -15.36 -10.72 -12.59
CA ALA A 130 -15.88 -11.93 -11.97
C ALA A 130 -16.18 -11.72 -10.49
N ALA A 131 -15.31 -11.01 -9.77
CA ALA A 131 -15.54 -10.63 -8.38
C ALA A 131 -16.83 -9.79 -8.23
N GLU A 132 -17.00 -8.76 -9.05
CA GLU A 132 -18.20 -7.92 -9.02
C GLU A 132 -19.48 -8.72 -9.29
N LYS A 133 -19.47 -9.64 -10.28
CA LYS A 133 -20.61 -10.50 -10.62
C LYS A 133 -21.11 -11.36 -9.46
N VAL A 134 -20.22 -11.78 -8.57
CA VAL A 134 -20.56 -12.61 -7.40
C VAL A 134 -20.69 -11.78 -6.11
N GLY A 135 -20.73 -10.45 -6.23
CA GLY A 135 -20.94 -9.54 -5.11
C GLY A 135 -19.70 -9.29 -4.24
N PHE A 136 -18.51 -9.72 -4.69
CA PHE A 136 -17.25 -9.33 -4.07
C PHE A 136 -16.93 -7.87 -4.39
N LYS A 137 -16.31 -7.20 -3.42
CA LYS A 137 -15.70 -5.87 -3.59
C LYS A 137 -14.27 -5.92 -3.08
N PRO A 138 -13.36 -5.08 -3.60
CA PRO A 138 -12.04 -4.93 -3.00
C PRO A 138 -12.16 -4.65 -1.50
N SER A 139 -11.33 -5.31 -0.71
CA SER A 139 -11.47 -5.27 0.76
C SER A 139 -11.41 -3.84 1.30
N VAL A 140 -12.30 -3.52 2.25
CA VAL A 140 -12.32 -2.19 2.90
C VAL A 140 -11.61 -2.17 4.25
N TYR A 141 -10.84 -3.21 4.59
CA TYR A 141 -10.09 -3.20 5.85
C TYR A 141 -9.04 -2.08 5.86
N ILE A 142 -9.36 -1.02 6.58
CA ILE A 142 -8.45 0.08 6.95
C ILE A 142 -7.58 -0.33 8.15
N HIS A 143 -7.98 -1.37 8.88
CA HIS A 143 -7.35 -1.81 10.11
C HIS A 143 -6.54 -3.07 9.84
N GLY A 144 -5.24 -2.90 9.57
CA GLY A 144 -4.25 -3.96 9.33
C GLY A 144 -4.00 -4.89 10.52
N TYR A 145 -5.06 -5.32 11.20
CA TYR A 145 -4.98 -6.17 12.39
C TYR A 145 -4.59 -7.61 12.04
N ARG A 146 -5.00 -8.15 10.89
CA ARG A 146 -4.45 -9.35 10.22
C ARG A 146 -4.82 -9.33 8.72
N SER A 147 -3.97 -9.97 7.90
CA SER A 147 -4.14 -10.41 6.49
C SER A 147 -5.32 -9.86 5.67
N GLY A 148 -5.04 -9.29 4.49
CA GLY A 148 -6.08 -8.84 3.55
C GLY A 148 -5.82 -7.52 2.83
N SER A 149 -4.60 -7.00 2.91
CA SER A 149 -4.12 -5.88 2.08
C SER A 149 -3.60 -6.39 0.72
N GLY A 150 -3.57 -5.53 -0.29
CA GLY A 150 -2.98 -5.89 -1.59
C GLY A 150 -1.46 -5.75 -1.57
N HIS A 151 -0.75 -6.60 -2.32
CA HIS A 151 0.71 -6.54 -2.44
C HIS A 151 1.14 -6.40 -3.90
N PHE A 152 2.26 -5.70 -4.14
CA PHE A 152 2.92 -5.65 -5.43
C PHE A 152 4.33 -6.23 -5.34
N HIS A 153 4.57 -7.33 -6.03
CA HIS A 153 5.89 -7.86 -6.32
C HIS A 153 6.41 -7.18 -7.59
N VAL A 154 7.57 -6.53 -7.53
CA VAL A 154 8.16 -5.82 -8.66
C VAL A 154 9.58 -6.30 -8.91
N GLY A 155 9.88 -6.67 -10.15
CA GLY A 155 11.23 -7.09 -10.53
C GLY A 155 11.24 -7.99 -11.76
N ALA A 156 11.86 -9.16 -11.65
CA ALA A 156 11.98 -10.14 -12.71
C ALA A 156 11.71 -11.57 -12.21
N ASN A 157 11.42 -12.49 -13.14
CA ASN A 157 11.15 -13.90 -12.82
C ASN A 157 12.38 -14.63 -12.25
N ARG A 158 13.60 -14.22 -12.61
CA ARG A 158 14.86 -14.87 -12.24
C ARG A 158 15.93 -13.86 -11.84
N LEU A 159 16.95 -14.32 -11.10
CA LEU A 159 18.14 -13.50 -10.74
C LEU A 159 18.87 -12.91 -11.93
N SER A 160 19.15 -13.75 -12.91
CA SER A 160 19.88 -13.40 -14.12
C SER A 160 19.18 -12.36 -14.99
N GLU A 161 17.88 -12.14 -14.78
CA GLU A 161 17.03 -11.26 -15.58
C GLU A 161 16.71 -9.95 -14.84
N ARG A 162 17.35 -9.69 -13.69
CA ARG A 162 16.98 -8.58 -12.80
C ARG A 162 17.44 -7.23 -13.31
N VAL A 163 16.47 -6.33 -13.39
CA VAL A 163 16.68 -4.87 -13.41
C VAL A 163 17.60 -4.39 -12.26
N PHE A 164 17.56 -5.04 -11.10
CA PHE A 164 18.40 -4.69 -9.95
C PHE A 164 19.85 -5.17 -10.05
N VAL A 165 20.14 -6.18 -10.87
CA VAL A 165 21.51 -6.64 -11.15
C VAL A 165 22.09 -5.81 -12.30
N GLU A 166 21.30 -5.56 -13.35
CA GLU A 166 21.67 -4.65 -14.45
C GLU A 166 21.91 -3.21 -13.95
N ASN A 167 21.22 -2.81 -12.87
CA ASN A 167 21.37 -1.51 -12.23
C ASN A 167 21.54 -1.66 -10.70
N PRO A 168 22.77 -1.84 -10.19
CA PRO A 168 23.01 -2.10 -8.77
C PRO A 168 22.64 -0.91 -7.86
N LEU A 169 22.56 0.31 -8.41
CA LEU A 169 22.14 1.48 -7.65
C LEU A 169 20.62 1.60 -7.52
N LEU A 170 19.84 0.89 -8.35
CA LEU A 170 18.39 1.00 -8.36
C LEU A 170 17.78 0.70 -6.99
N LEU A 171 18.09 -0.45 -6.39
CA LEU A 171 17.52 -0.83 -5.10
C LEU A 171 17.95 0.13 -3.98
N ARG A 172 19.24 0.51 -3.98
CA ARG A 172 19.78 1.46 -3.01
C ARG A 172 19.10 2.83 -3.11
N ASN A 173 18.99 3.39 -4.32
CA ASN A 173 18.35 4.68 -4.55
C ASN A 173 16.84 4.63 -4.27
N LEU A 174 16.19 3.51 -4.55
CA LEU A 174 14.78 3.28 -4.22
C LEU A 174 14.58 3.36 -2.69
N LEU A 175 15.41 2.68 -1.90
CA LEU A 175 15.36 2.72 -0.45
C LEU A 175 15.54 4.15 0.09
N VAL A 176 16.55 4.88 -0.41
CA VAL A 176 16.78 6.29 -0.03
C VAL A 176 15.59 7.17 -0.39
N LEU A 177 15.06 7.04 -1.61
CA LEU A 177 13.95 7.85 -2.10
C LEU A 177 12.68 7.62 -1.27
N LEU A 178 12.36 6.37 -0.96
CA LEU A 178 11.19 5.99 -0.16
C LEU A 178 11.34 6.49 1.29
N HIS A 179 12.52 6.29 1.90
CA HIS A 179 12.83 6.81 3.22
C HIS A 179 12.58 8.33 3.29
N GLN A 180 13.08 9.09 2.31
CA GLN A 180 12.99 10.56 2.32
C GLN A 180 11.63 11.13 1.90
N ASN A 181 10.75 10.33 1.30
CA ASN A 181 9.49 10.83 0.72
C ASN A 181 8.30 9.97 1.13
N PRO A 182 7.81 10.15 2.38
CA PRO A 182 6.86 9.21 2.95
C PRO A 182 5.47 9.24 2.30
N SER A 183 5.14 10.23 1.45
CA SER A 183 3.93 10.14 0.62
C SER A 183 3.94 8.99 -0.38
N LEU A 184 5.12 8.53 -0.80
CA LEU A 184 5.25 7.33 -1.64
C LEU A 184 4.92 6.04 -0.87
N LEU A 185 4.96 6.11 0.47
CA LEU A 185 4.70 5.00 1.38
C LEU A 185 3.27 5.10 1.95
N TYR A 186 3.00 6.11 2.78
CA TYR A 186 1.71 6.33 3.43
C TYR A 186 0.57 6.67 2.46
N GLY A 187 0.90 7.28 1.33
CA GLY A 187 -0.07 7.73 0.34
C GLY A 187 -0.86 6.60 -0.32
N PHE A 188 -0.33 5.37 -0.30
CA PHE A 188 -0.92 4.20 -0.96
C PHE A 188 -1.03 2.98 -0.04
N ALA A 189 -0.19 2.91 1.01
CA ALA A 189 -0.31 1.89 2.04
C ALA A 189 -1.52 2.13 2.96
N SER A 190 -1.98 1.09 3.62
CA SER A 190 -2.96 1.16 4.71
C SER A 190 -2.28 1.59 6.03
N GLY A 191 -1.56 2.71 6.07
CA GLY A 191 -1.10 3.40 7.30
C GLY A 191 -0.22 2.66 8.32
N PHE A 192 -0.12 1.34 8.22
CA PHE A 192 0.43 0.43 9.21
C PHE A 192 1.04 -0.77 8.48
N GLU A 193 2.27 -1.12 8.82
CA GLU A 193 2.88 -2.45 8.66
C GLU A 193 2.15 -3.45 9.56
N ILE A 194 2.24 -4.75 9.28
CA ILE A 194 1.67 -5.78 10.16
C ILE A 194 2.84 -6.23 11.06
N GLY A 195 2.58 -6.59 12.31
CA GLY A 195 3.60 -7.03 13.24
C GLY A 195 3.43 -8.46 13.71
N ASP A 196 4.51 -9.08 14.17
CA ASP A 196 4.47 -10.33 14.95
C ASP A 196 4.83 -10.03 16.41
N ALA A 197 4.24 -10.69 17.42
CA ALA A 197 3.92 -12.12 17.40
C ALA A 197 2.44 -12.53 17.43
N ASP A 198 1.48 -11.61 17.53
CA ASP A 198 0.08 -12.07 17.53
C ASP A 198 -0.99 -11.14 16.97
N ARG A 199 -0.87 -9.80 16.89
CA ARG A 199 -2.11 -9.03 16.58
C ARG A 199 -2.03 -7.53 16.32
N ASN A 200 -0.89 -6.93 16.00
CA ASN A 200 -0.87 -5.45 15.87
C ASN A 200 -0.10 -4.97 14.66
N ALA A 201 -0.66 -3.94 14.04
CA ALA A 201 -0.07 -3.25 12.91
C ALA A 201 1.04 -2.28 13.40
N PHE A 202 2.31 -2.45 12.98
CA PHE A 202 3.39 -1.52 13.27
C PHE A 202 3.34 -0.32 12.32
N PRO A 203 3.27 0.94 12.77
CA PRO A 203 3.50 2.05 11.85
C PRO A 203 4.95 1.95 11.32
N TYR A 204 5.18 2.29 10.03
CA TYR A 204 6.53 2.47 9.45
C TYR A 204 7.44 3.43 10.27
N GLY A 205 6.87 4.12 11.26
CA GLY A 205 7.61 4.79 12.32
C GLY A 205 8.63 3.91 13.07
N ASP A 206 8.50 2.58 13.08
CA ASP A 206 9.56 1.72 13.61
C ASP A 206 10.76 1.58 12.66
N LEU A 207 10.57 1.73 11.35
CA LEU A 207 11.68 1.98 10.41
C LEU A 207 12.32 3.36 10.61
N LEU A 208 11.58 4.35 11.15
CA LEU A 208 12.17 5.62 11.60
C LEU A 208 12.94 5.45 12.92
N ASN A 209 12.47 4.60 13.83
CA ASN A 209 13.23 4.21 15.02
C ASN A 209 14.49 3.41 14.67
N ARG A 210 14.50 2.76 13.50
CA ARG A 210 15.62 2.02 12.91
C ARG A 210 16.26 2.75 11.73
N GLU A 211 16.04 4.07 11.61
CA GLU A 211 16.65 4.87 10.56
C GLU A 211 18.17 4.73 10.57
N GLU A 212 18.75 4.65 11.77
CA GLU A 212 20.18 4.48 11.98
C GLU A 212 20.72 3.15 11.44
N GLU A 213 19.92 2.07 11.51
CA GLU A 213 20.25 0.78 10.90
C GLU A 213 20.30 0.89 9.39
N LEU A 214 19.25 1.45 8.77
CA LEU A 214 19.20 1.66 7.33
C LEU A 214 20.34 2.58 6.87
N ARG A 215 20.57 3.68 7.59
CA ARG A 215 21.63 4.65 7.31
C ARG A 215 23.00 3.99 7.31
N ARG A 216 23.30 3.13 8.29
CA ARG A 216 24.57 2.37 8.35
C ARG A 216 24.71 1.42 7.18
N GLY A 217 23.68 0.62 6.89
CA GLY A 217 23.71 -0.31 5.74
C GLY A 217 23.92 0.40 4.40
N ILE A 218 23.27 1.55 4.18
CA ILE A 218 23.46 2.37 2.98
C ILE A 218 24.85 3.01 2.95
N ALA A 219 25.36 3.53 4.07
CA ALA A 219 26.67 4.16 4.14
C ALA A 219 27.81 3.17 3.88
N GLU A 220 27.76 1.97 4.46
CA GLU A 220 28.72 0.89 4.22
C GLU A 220 28.73 0.47 2.74
N PHE A 221 27.54 0.34 2.14
CA PHE A 221 27.44 0.06 0.71
C PHE A 221 28.00 1.22 -0.15
N ASP A 222 27.67 2.47 0.18
CA ASP A 222 28.11 3.64 -0.60
C ASP A 222 29.64 3.78 -0.60
N GLU A 223 30.28 3.56 0.55
CA GLU A 223 31.74 3.53 0.70
C GLU A 223 32.34 2.41 -0.16
N TRP A 224 31.81 1.19 -0.02
CA TRP A 224 32.27 0.04 -0.79
C TRP A 224 32.07 0.24 -2.31
N TYR A 225 30.91 0.73 -2.74
CA TYR A 225 30.56 0.93 -4.15
C TYR A 225 31.41 2.02 -4.78
N THR A 226 31.73 3.08 -4.05
CA THR A 226 32.63 4.14 -4.52
C THR A 226 34.02 3.58 -4.83
N ALA A 227 34.54 2.69 -3.99
CA ALA A 227 35.82 2.01 -4.22
C ALA A 227 35.75 0.90 -5.30
N ASN A 228 34.57 0.33 -5.55
CA ASN A 228 34.38 -0.85 -6.42
C ASN A 228 33.38 -0.59 -7.56
N LYS A 229 33.34 0.63 -8.09
CA LYS A 229 32.35 1.05 -9.09
C LYS A 229 32.38 0.14 -10.32
N GLY A 230 31.22 -0.34 -10.75
CA GLY A 230 31.08 -1.26 -11.89
C GLY A 230 31.29 -2.74 -11.55
N SER A 231 31.55 -3.08 -10.30
CA SER A 231 31.68 -4.48 -9.88
C SER A 231 30.36 -5.24 -10.05
N PRO A 232 30.38 -6.47 -10.62
CA PRO A 232 29.19 -7.32 -10.69
C PRO A 232 28.70 -7.78 -9.31
N MET A 233 29.55 -7.64 -8.28
CA MET A 233 29.21 -7.97 -6.89
C MET A 233 28.42 -6.87 -6.18
N ALA A 234 28.14 -5.74 -6.84
CA ALA A 234 27.49 -4.61 -6.18
C ALA A 234 26.11 -4.96 -5.61
N PHE A 235 25.27 -5.65 -6.38
CA PHE A 235 23.96 -6.04 -5.87
C PHE A 235 24.02 -7.05 -4.71
N PRO A 236 24.77 -8.18 -4.80
CA PRO A 236 24.98 -9.07 -3.65
C PRO A 236 25.53 -8.35 -2.41
N LYS A 237 26.47 -7.41 -2.59
CA LYS A 237 27.06 -6.65 -1.47
C LYS A 237 26.05 -5.70 -0.82
N LEU A 238 25.18 -5.05 -1.60
CA LEU A 238 24.08 -4.27 -1.03
C LEU A 238 23.18 -5.15 -0.15
N ILE A 239 22.79 -6.34 -0.62
CA ILE A 239 21.95 -7.27 0.16
C ILE A 239 22.67 -7.73 1.43
N GLU A 240 23.97 -8.01 1.37
CA GLU A 240 24.80 -8.36 2.53
C GLU A 240 24.83 -7.23 3.58
N PHE A 241 25.13 -5.99 3.17
CA PHE A 241 25.17 -4.84 4.09
C PHE A 241 23.80 -4.57 4.72
N LEU A 242 22.72 -4.61 3.92
CA LEU A 242 21.36 -4.44 4.44
C LEU A 242 20.95 -5.60 5.36
N GLY A 243 21.31 -6.85 5.05
CA GLY A 243 21.00 -8.01 5.88
C GLY A 243 21.68 -7.98 7.24
N ASN A 244 22.92 -7.47 7.28
CA ASN A 244 23.69 -7.33 8.52
C ASN A 244 23.21 -6.16 9.39
N GLN A 245 22.84 -5.03 8.77
CA GLN A 245 22.51 -3.80 9.50
C GLN A 245 21.01 -3.61 9.74
N THR A 246 20.14 -4.12 8.86
CA THR A 246 18.69 -3.79 8.80
C THR A 246 17.84 -5.03 8.50
N ARG A 247 17.96 -6.07 9.34
CA ARG A 247 17.32 -7.39 9.14
C ARG A 247 15.80 -7.32 8.93
N ILE A 248 15.14 -6.30 9.47
CA ILE A 248 13.69 -6.11 9.34
C ILE A 248 13.22 -6.00 7.87
N LEU A 249 14.07 -5.49 6.97
CA LEU A 249 13.76 -5.43 5.54
C LEU A 249 13.58 -6.83 4.91
N PHE A 250 14.02 -7.89 5.59
CA PHE A 250 13.89 -9.28 5.17
C PHE A 250 12.84 -10.04 5.98
N GLU A 251 12.02 -9.34 6.76
CA GLU A 251 10.91 -9.91 7.50
C GLU A 251 9.62 -9.77 6.69
N HIS A 252 8.77 -10.79 6.75
CA HIS A 252 7.58 -10.88 5.92
C HIS A 252 6.59 -9.71 6.11
N ASN A 253 6.63 -8.99 7.23
CA ASN A 253 5.56 -8.07 7.59
C ASN A 253 5.85 -6.57 7.34
N VAL A 254 7.04 -6.24 6.80
CA VAL A 254 7.39 -4.84 6.47
C VAL A 254 6.77 -4.37 5.17
N PHE A 255 6.54 -3.06 5.02
CA PHE A 255 5.96 -2.50 3.80
C PHE A 255 6.82 -2.78 2.56
N LEU A 256 8.14 -2.58 2.65
CA LEU A 256 9.07 -2.93 1.58
C LEU A 256 9.86 -4.17 2.00
N ASN A 257 9.42 -5.32 1.52
CA ASN A 257 9.99 -6.61 1.85
C ASN A 257 11.02 -7.06 0.80
N LEU A 258 12.21 -7.41 1.27
CA LEU A 258 13.35 -7.91 0.52
C LEU A 258 13.60 -9.41 0.72
N GLU A 259 12.74 -10.12 1.47
CA GLU A 259 12.78 -11.58 1.64
C GLU A 259 12.82 -12.30 0.29
N HIS A 260 12.11 -11.77 -0.71
CA HIS A 260 12.08 -12.32 -2.06
C HIS A 260 13.29 -11.96 -2.92
N VAL A 261 14.25 -11.18 -2.40
CA VAL A 261 15.50 -10.84 -3.10
C VAL A 261 16.57 -11.89 -2.81
N THR A 262 16.28 -13.14 -3.16
CA THR A 262 17.19 -14.29 -2.95
C THR A 262 17.94 -14.63 -4.24
N GLU A 263 18.72 -15.72 -4.27
CA GLU A 263 19.25 -16.24 -5.53
C GLU A 263 18.17 -16.76 -6.49
N LYS A 264 16.98 -17.13 -5.96
CA LYS A 264 15.91 -17.77 -6.71
C LYS A 264 14.84 -16.80 -7.21
N GLN A 265 14.56 -15.74 -6.46
CA GLN A 265 13.53 -14.76 -6.76
C GLN A 265 14.10 -13.35 -6.81
N GLY A 266 13.63 -12.56 -7.78
CA GLY A 266 14.19 -11.26 -8.13
C GLY A 266 13.29 -10.08 -7.99
N THR A 267 12.36 -10.20 -7.07
CA THR A 267 11.34 -9.21 -6.81
C THR A 267 11.57 -8.60 -5.44
N ILE A 268 11.31 -7.31 -5.35
CA ILE A 268 10.97 -6.67 -4.08
C ILE A 268 9.46 -6.69 -3.95
N GLU A 269 8.96 -6.68 -2.73
CA GLU A 269 7.53 -6.71 -2.48
C GLU A 269 7.11 -5.44 -1.73
N PHE A 270 6.14 -4.74 -2.29
CA PHE A 270 5.42 -3.62 -1.67
C PHE A 270 4.15 -4.18 -1.05
N ARG A 271 4.18 -4.38 0.26
CA ARG A 271 3.10 -4.96 1.06
C ARG A 271 2.15 -3.88 1.55
N ASN A 272 1.02 -4.27 2.13
CA ASN A 272 0.10 -3.34 2.78
C ASN A 272 -0.43 -2.22 1.88
N ILE A 273 -0.45 -2.43 0.55
CA ILE A 273 -1.13 -1.51 -0.36
C ILE A 273 -2.63 -1.63 -0.10
N ARG A 274 -3.31 -0.48 0.04
CA ARG A 274 -4.76 -0.49 0.21
C ARG A 274 -5.41 -1.25 -0.94
N PRO A 275 -6.38 -2.14 -0.68
CA PRO A 275 -7.04 -2.89 -1.73
C PRO A 275 -7.59 -1.95 -2.80
N LEU A 276 -7.19 -2.17 -4.05
CA LEU A 276 -7.43 -1.23 -5.13
C LEU A 276 -8.83 -1.44 -5.69
N LYS A 277 -9.61 -0.36 -5.75
CA LYS A 277 -11.05 -0.40 -6.06
C LYS A 277 -11.36 -0.76 -7.52
N SER A 278 -10.39 -0.70 -8.42
CA SER A 278 -10.57 -0.93 -9.84
C SER A 278 -9.27 -1.33 -10.54
N ILE A 279 -9.37 -1.91 -11.73
CA ILE A 279 -8.21 -2.22 -12.58
C ILE A 279 -7.39 -0.96 -12.92
N GLN A 280 -8.06 0.17 -13.17
CA GLN A 280 -7.39 1.44 -13.41
C GLN A 280 -6.52 1.86 -12.22
N ALA A 281 -6.94 1.57 -10.99
CA ALA A 281 -6.13 1.83 -9.80
C ALA A 281 -4.90 0.91 -9.73
N VAL A 282 -5.04 -0.38 -10.07
CA VAL A 282 -3.92 -1.34 -10.19
C VAL A 282 -2.89 -0.85 -11.20
N GLU A 283 -3.32 -0.50 -12.42
CA GLU A 283 -2.44 0.05 -13.45
C GLU A 283 -1.77 1.35 -12.98
N SER A 284 -2.50 2.23 -12.29
CA SER A 284 -1.94 3.51 -11.85
C SER A 284 -0.88 3.35 -10.76
N ILE A 285 -1.03 2.37 -9.86
CA ILE A 285 0.01 2.00 -8.89
C ILE A 285 1.23 1.39 -9.58
N ALA A 286 1.04 0.47 -10.52
CA ALA A 286 2.16 -0.10 -11.28
C ALA A 286 2.91 0.98 -12.08
N TYR A 287 2.18 1.93 -12.67
CA TYR A 287 2.74 3.10 -13.35
C TYR A 287 3.57 3.96 -12.39
N LEU A 288 3.06 4.23 -11.18
CA LEU A 288 3.81 4.95 -10.15
C LEU A 288 5.12 4.21 -9.79
N LEU A 289 5.05 2.89 -9.58
CA LEU A 289 6.22 2.08 -9.25
C LEU A 289 7.26 2.12 -10.37
N LEU A 290 6.85 2.05 -11.65
CA LEU A 290 7.75 2.27 -12.78
C LEU A 290 8.41 3.66 -12.73
N LYS A 291 7.66 4.72 -12.42
CA LYS A 291 8.21 6.08 -12.33
C LYS A 291 9.22 6.23 -11.19
N ILE A 292 8.94 5.62 -10.04
CA ILE A 292 9.87 5.56 -8.90
C ILE A 292 11.14 4.82 -9.31
N MET A 293 11.01 3.65 -9.95
CA MET A 293 12.16 2.86 -10.41
C MET A 293 12.97 3.60 -11.48
N ASP A 294 12.33 4.27 -12.41
CA ASP A 294 13.02 5.07 -13.45
C ASP A 294 13.83 6.19 -12.82
N TYR A 295 13.26 6.91 -11.85
CA TYR A 295 13.99 7.94 -11.12
C TYR A 295 15.13 7.36 -10.28
N ALA A 296 14.90 6.24 -9.59
CA ALA A 296 15.91 5.59 -8.75
C ALA A 296 17.04 4.96 -9.59
N ALA A 297 16.78 4.62 -10.85
CA ALA A 297 17.75 4.07 -11.79
C ALA A 297 18.78 5.10 -12.32
N THR A 298 18.74 6.36 -11.86
CA THR A 298 19.78 7.34 -12.19
C THR A 298 21.17 6.83 -11.82
N PRO A 299 22.21 7.16 -12.60
CA PRO A 299 23.57 6.63 -12.42
C PRO A 299 24.27 7.15 -11.16
N ASP A 300 23.73 8.19 -10.53
CA ASP A 300 24.30 8.84 -9.35
C ASP A 300 23.65 8.32 -8.06
N LEU A 301 24.44 8.30 -6.98
CA LEU A 301 23.95 8.02 -5.64
C LEU A 301 23.05 9.16 -5.19
N LEU A 302 21.79 8.87 -4.88
CA LEU A 302 20.94 9.83 -4.19
C LEU A 302 21.51 10.11 -2.79
N PRO A 303 21.66 11.37 -2.35
CA PRO A 303 22.22 11.63 -1.03
C PRO A 303 21.27 11.07 0.05
N PHE A 304 21.81 10.32 1.02
CA PHE A 304 21.02 9.94 2.20
C PHE A 304 20.91 11.13 3.15
N HIS A 305 19.69 11.42 3.60
CA HIS A 305 19.42 12.52 4.51
C HIS A 305 18.55 11.97 5.62
N SER A 306 19.05 12.10 6.85
CA SER A 306 18.27 11.78 8.03
C SER A 306 17.00 12.61 8.04
N MET A 307 15.87 11.98 8.35
CA MET A 307 14.62 12.69 8.51
C MET A 307 14.58 13.27 9.92
N LYS A 308 14.68 14.60 10.03
CA LYS A 308 14.58 15.29 11.34
C LYS A 308 13.29 14.85 12.05
N SER A 309 13.46 14.31 13.26
CA SER A 309 12.53 13.38 13.90
C SER A 309 11.15 13.94 14.29
N LYS A 310 10.18 13.01 14.43
CA LYS A 310 8.84 13.10 15.04
C LYS A 310 7.68 13.72 14.25
N THR A 311 7.89 14.42 13.15
CA THR A 311 6.77 15.03 12.38
C THR A 311 6.04 14.05 11.45
N LEU A 312 6.44 12.78 11.42
CA LEU A 312 6.07 11.81 10.39
C LEU A 312 5.10 10.71 10.79
N LEU A 313 4.92 10.46 12.10
CA LEU A 313 3.93 9.49 12.58
C LEU A 313 2.49 9.93 12.28
N VAL A 314 2.32 11.19 11.88
CA VAL A 314 1.08 11.77 11.38
C VAL A 314 1.46 12.84 10.37
N LEU A 315 1.76 12.48 9.12
CA LEU A 315 1.68 13.50 8.08
C LEU A 315 0.25 14.02 8.09
N SER A 316 0.07 15.29 8.43
CA SER A 316 -1.24 15.91 8.23
C SER A 316 -1.65 15.72 6.76
N PRO A 317 -2.95 15.63 6.46
CA PRO A 317 -3.46 15.68 5.10
C PRO A 317 -2.72 16.65 4.17
N GLN A 318 -2.41 17.87 4.64
CA GLN A 318 -1.70 18.84 3.84
C GLN A 318 -0.24 18.50 3.62
N LEU A 319 0.49 18.02 4.64
CA LEU A 319 1.89 17.61 4.47
C LEU A 319 2.00 16.43 3.49
N LEU A 320 1.05 15.49 3.55
CA LEU A 320 0.98 14.40 2.58
C LEU A 320 0.71 14.91 1.16
N GLU A 321 -0.26 15.81 0.99
CA GLU A 321 -0.56 16.42 -0.31
C GLU A 321 0.60 17.25 -0.85
N GLU A 322 1.29 18.02 -0.01
CA GLU A 322 2.46 18.82 -0.39
C GLU A 322 3.63 17.93 -0.82
N ASN A 323 3.92 16.88 -0.04
CA ASN A 323 4.94 15.89 -0.40
C ASN A 323 4.54 15.16 -1.70
N TRP A 324 3.27 14.80 -1.89
CA TRP A 324 2.77 14.18 -3.11
C TRP A 324 2.90 15.10 -4.33
N ARG A 325 2.53 16.39 -4.22
CA ARG A 325 2.73 17.39 -5.29
C ARG A 325 4.21 17.55 -5.64
N LYS A 326 5.11 17.53 -4.65
CA LYS A 326 6.55 17.51 -4.88
C LYS A 326 6.95 16.25 -5.65
N MET A 327 6.50 15.07 -5.22
CA MET A 327 6.83 13.79 -5.86
C MET A 327 6.32 13.68 -7.29
N LYS A 328 5.11 14.13 -7.60
CA LYS A 328 4.65 14.17 -9.01
C LYS A 328 5.58 14.97 -9.92
N ARG A 329 6.10 16.11 -9.44
CA ARG A 329 7.07 16.92 -10.19
C ARG A 329 8.40 16.19 -10.34
N THR A 330 8.94 15.63 -9.25
CA THR A 330 10.20 14.87 -9.24
C THR A 330 10.15 13.69 -10.20
N LEU A 331 9.07 12.89 -10.12
CA LEU A 331 8.84 11.70 -10.93
C LEU A 331 8.30 12.02 -12.34
N ARG A 332 8.07 13.30 -12.66
CA ARG A 332 7.47 13.77 -13.91
C ARG A 332 6.17 13.04 -14.26
N ILE A 333 5.32 12.83 -13.26
CA ILE A 333 3.97 12.31 -13.45
C ILE A 333 3.14 13.43 -14.07
N GLY A 334 2.90 13.31 -15.38
CA GLY A 334 2.17 14.30 -16.17
C GLY A 334 0.67 14.25 -15.93
N LYS A 335 -0.08 15.13 -16.61
CA LYS A 335 -1.55 15.08 -16.62
C LYS A 335 -2.02 13.89 -17.46
N SER A 336 -2.18 12.74 -16.82
CA SER A 336 -2.67 11.50 -17.42
C SER A 336 -3.82 10.93 -16.59
N ILE A 337 -4.51 9.91 -17.14
CA ILE A 337 -5.51 9.15 -16.38
C ILE A 337 -4.90 8.55 -15.11
N HIS A 338 -3.67 8.03 -15.19
CA HIS A 338 -2.95 7.51 -14.04
C HIS A 338 -2.70 8.58 -12.97
N SER A 339 -2.30 9.79 -13.37
CA SER A 339 -2.13 10.88 -12.40
C SER A 339 -3.42 11.23 -11.68
N LYS A 340 -4.56 11.23 -12.40
CA LYS A 340 -5.86 11.53 -11.79
C LYS A 340 -6.24 10.44 -10.78
N THR A 341 -6.10 9.17 -11.15
CA THR A 341 -6.38 8.05 -10.25
C THR A 341 -5.46 8.03 -9.04
N LEU A 342 -4.16 8.34 -9.21
CA LEU A 342 -3.24 8.48 -8.08
C LEU A 342 -3.62 9.63 -7.15
N ASP A 343 -4.05 10.77 -7.69
CA ASP A 343 -4.56 11.89 -6.90
C ASP A 343 -5.80 11.47 -6.09
N GLU A 344 -6.73 10.72 -6.68
CA GLU A 344 -7.91 10.18 -5.99
C GLU A 344 -7.52 9.21 -4.87
N LEU A 345 -6.57 8.30 -5.09
CA LEU A 345 -6.10 7.36 -4.06
C LEU A 345 -5.44 8.05 -2.86
N ILE A 346 -4.69 9.13 -3.11
CA ILE A 346 -4.10 9.98 -2.06
C ILE A 346 -5.20 10.74 -1.32
N PHE A 347 -6.17 11.27 -2.04
CA PHE A 347 -7.22 12.09 -1.48
C PHE A 347 -8.25 11.31 -0.67
N ASP A 348 -8.55 10.09 -1.08
CA ASP A 348 -9.33 9.14 -0.29
C ASP A 348 -8.69 8.91 1.08
N LEU A 349 -7.35 8.93 1.18
CA LEU A 349 -6.65 8.86 2.47
C LEU A 349 -6.87 10.13 3.30
N THR A 350 -6.64 11.30 2.70
CA THR A 350 -6.71 12.58 3.43
C THR A 350 -8.11 12.96 3.89
N ARG A 351 -9.13 12.39 3.25
CA ARG A 351 -10.55 12.59 3.59
C ARG A 351 -11.15 11.49 4.45
N SER A 352 -10.49 10.34 4.59
CA SER A 352 -10.99 9.29 5.47
C SER A 352 -10.90 9.77 6.92
N PRO A 353 -12.02 9.93 7.65
CA PRO A 353 -12.08 10.57 8.97
C PRO A 353 -11.47 9.72 10.11
N GLN A 354 -10.56 8.81 9.79
CA GLN A 354 -10.09 7.76 10.68
C GLN A 354 -8.60 7.48 10.45
N ILE A 355 -7.74 8.43 10.80
CA ILE A 355 -6.38 8.06 11.20
C ILE A 355 -6.48 7.73 12.69
N GLU A 356 -6.66 6.44 12.99
CA GLU A 356 -6.54 5.93 14.36
C GLU A 356 -5.05 5.71 14.65
N THR A 357 -4.41 6.59 15.43
CA THR A 357 -3.04 6.32 15.89
C THR A 357 -3.05 5.65 17.25
N TRP A 358 -2.06 4.81 17.51
CA TRP A 358 -1.82 4.20 18.82
C TRP A 358 -0.55 4.79 19.41
N ASN A 359 -0.52 5.05 20.72
CA ASN A 359 0.74 5.32 21.42
C ASN A 359 1.24 4.06 22.15
N GLU A 360 2.50 4.11 22.59
CA GLU A 360 3.18 3.07 23.39
C GLU A 360 2.44 2.70 24.69
N ARG A 361 1.44 3.48 25.10
CA ARG A 361 0.64 3.26 26.32
C ARG A 361 -0.75 2.69 26.03
N GLY A 362 -1.03 2.23 24.80
CA GLY A 362 -2.29 1.60 24.43
C GLY A 362 -3.48 2.55 24.27
N TYR A 363 -3.23 3.85 24.07
CA TYR A 363 -4.30 4.81 23.79
C TYR A 363 -4.63 4.79 22.29
N ARG A 364 -5.92 4.69 21.96
CA ARG A 364 -6.43 4.97 20.60
C ARG A 364 -6.63 6.47 20.44
N PHE A 365 -6.09 7.05 19.38
CA PHE A 365 -6.28 8.45 19.03
C PHE A 365 -7.06 8.54 17.74
N ARG A 366 -8.25 9.13 17.78
CA ARG A 366 -8.98 9.47 16.56
C ARG A 366 -8.66 10.91 16.19
N GLN A 367 -8.00 11.12 15.05
CA GLN A 367 -7.76 12.44 14.51
C GLN A 367 -8.85 12.82 13.51
N ALA A 368 -9.53 13.94 13.77
CA ALA A 368 -10.48 14.56 12.83
C ALA A 368 -9.87 15.85 12.26
N PHE A 369 -10.00 16.02 10.95
CA PHE A 369 -9.53 17.19 10.20
C PHE A 369 -10.72 17.98 9.66
N ASP A 370 -10.62 19.32 9.67
CA ASP A 370 -11.61 20.15 8.98
C ASP A 370 -11.38 20.13 7.45
N ARG A 371 -12.27 20.77 6.67
CA ARG A 371 -12.15 20.88 5.20
C ARG A 371 -10.88 21.60 4.72
N ASN A 372 -10.18 22.29 5.61
CA ASN A 372 -8.92 23.00 5.35
C ASN A 372 -7.70 22.22 5.90
N GLY A 373 -7.94 20.99 6.39
CA GLY A 373 -6.99 20.08 7.00
C GLY A 373 -6.41 20.53 8.36
N LYS A 374 -6.94 21.58 9.00
CA LYS A 374 -6.45 21.97 10.33
C LYS A 374 -6.90 20.92 11.35
N HIS A 375 -5.96 20.43 12.16
CA HIS A 375 -6.20 19.46 13.23
C HIS A 375 -7.30 19.97 14.16
N PHE A 376 -8.35 19.18 14.37
CA PHE A 376 -9.47 19.61 15.20
C PHE A 376 -9.66 18.81 16.49
N LEU A 377 -9.23 17.55 16.56
CA LEU A 377 -9.49 16.74 17.75
C LEU A 377 -8.50 15.58 17.90
N GLU A 378 -7.98 15.38 19.10
CA GLU A 378 -7.20 14.21 19.51
C GLU A 378 -8.01 13.48 20.60
N VAL A 379 -8.85 12.53 20.18
CA VAL A 379 -9.66 11.74 21.14
C VAL A 379 -8.82 10.56 21.60
N ALA A 380 -8.26 10.63 22.80
CA ALA A 380 -7.46 9.58 23.41
C ALA A 380 -8.35 8.62 24.23
N ARG A 381 -8.63 7.41 23.75
CA ARG A 381 -9.27 6.35 24.53
C ARG A 381 -8.20 5.45 25.15
N ARG A 382 -8.09 5.42 26.47
CA ARG A 382 -7.41 4.32 27.17
C ARG A 382 -8.37 3.13 27.20
N ILE A 383 -8.01 2.04 26.53
CA ILE A 383 -8.75 0.77 26.64
C ILE A 383 -8.18 0.04 27.86
N ASP A 384 -8.51 0.52 29.07
CA ASP A 384 -8.48 -0.37 30.22
C ASP A 384 -9.80 -1.15 30.19
N SER A 385 -9.74 -2.46 30.38
CA SER A 385 -10.84 -3.45 30.35
C SER A 385 -11.96 -3.24 31.39
N ASP A 386 -11.98 -2.11 32.09
CA ASP A 386 -13.00 -1.79 33.08
C ASP A 386 -14.17 -1.06 32.41
N HIS A 387 -15.24 -1.80 32.17
CA HIS A 387 -16.56 -1.29 31.78
C HIS A 387 -17.03 -0.21 32.77
N GLY A 388 -16.74 1.06 32.48
CA GLY A 388 -17.26 2.17 33.29
C GLY A 388 -16.54 3.51 33.20
N LYS A 389 -15.36 3.59 32.59
CA LYS A 389 -14.64 4.88 32.48
C LYS A 389 -14.99 5.60 31.18
N ILE A 390 -15.58 6.79 31.34
CA ILE A 390 -15.86 7.73 30.25
C ILE A 390 -14.53 8.12 29.57
N PRO A 391 -14.43 8.09 28.21
CA PRO A 391 -13.22 8.52 27.50
C PRO A 391 -12.84 9.96 27.89
N GLN A 392 -11.56 10.20 28.18
CA GLN A 392 -11.08 11.57 28.39
C GLN A 392 -10.75 12.19 27.04
N ILE A 393 -11.23 13.42 26.80
CA ILE A 393 -10.96 14.14 25.56
C ILE A 393 -9.91 15.21 25.84
N PHE A 394 -8.89 15.31 24.99
CA PHE A 394 -7.86 16.33 25.09
C PHE A 394 -7.89 17.22 23.83
N TRP A 395 -7.74 18.53 24.02
CA TRP A 395 -7.60 19.48 22.92
C TRP A 395 -6.53 20.53 23.28
N LYS A 396 -5.49 20.62 22.46
CA LYS A 396 -4.32 21.50 22.70
C LYS A 396 -3.69 21.34 24.09
N GLY A 397 -3.63 20.10 24.59
CA GLY A 397 -3.08 19.78 25.91
C GLY A 397 -4.00 20.09 27.10
N GLU A 398 -5.18 20.66 26.87
CA GLU A 398 -6.20 20.86 27.90
C GLU A 398 -7.17 19.67 27.91
N LYS A 399 -7.59 19.25 29.11
CA LYS A 399 -8.56 18.17 29.33
C LYS A 399 -9.99 18.72 29.23
N TYR A 400 -10.84 18.02 28.50
CA TYR A 400 -12.25 18.33 28.32
C TYR A 400 -13.11 17.16 28.84
N ASP A 401 -14.13 17.50 29.63
CA ASP A 401 -15.12 16.53 30.08
C ASP A 401 -16.18 16.36 28.98
N PRO A 402 -16.34 15.16 28.39
CA PRO A 402 -17.39 14.93 27.42
C PRO A 402 -18.78 14.97 28.07
N VAL A 403 -19.77 15.48 27.34
CA VAL A 403 -21.18 15.24 27.66
C VAL A 403 -21.57 13.92 27.01
N VAL A 404 -21.86 12.90 27.82
CA VAL A 404 -22.30 11.60 27.31
C VAL A 404 -23.82 11.50 27.44
N SER A 405 -24.50 11.17 26.33
CA SER A 405 -25.92 10.84 26.28
C SER A 405 -26.09 9.39 25.86
N ARG A 406 -27.20 8.75 26.24
CA ARG A 406 -27.59 7.44 25.71
C ARG A 406 -28.80 7.63 24.81
N ASP A 407 -28.82 6.97 23.66
CA ASP A 407 -30.06 6.87 22.89
C ASP A 407 -31.01 5.83 23.49
N GLY A 408 -32.23 5.76 22.94
CA GLY A 408 -33.26 4.82 23.37
C GLY A 408 -32.92 3.35 23.12
N GLU A 409 -31.84 3.06 22.40
CA GLU A 409 -31.33 1.72 22.10
C GLU A 409 -30.14 1.32 23.00
N GLY A 410 -29.68 2.24 23.86
CA GLY A 410 -28.59 2.01 24.80
C GLY A 410 -27.20 2.33 24.27
N ASN A 411 -27.07 2.88 23.06
CA ASN A 411 -25.78 3.32 22.53
C ASN A 411 -25.36 4.62 23.20
N PHE A 412 -24.06 4.79 23.44
CA PHE A 412 -23.53 6.01 24.02
C PHE A 412 -23.10 6.99 22.94
N TRP A 413 -23.46 8.26 23.15
CA TRP A 413 -23.05 9.40 22.35
C TRP A 413 -22.24 10.33 23.23
N ALA A 414 -20.95 10.50 22.98
CA ALA A 414 -20.18 11.55 23.65
C ALA A 414 -20.10 12.77 22.74
N ILE A 415 -20.43 13.94 23.27
CA ILE A 415 -20.28 15.25 22.63
C ILE A 415 -19.29 16.05 23.44
N ALA A 416 -18.15 16.39 22.85
CA ALA A 416 -17.26 17.41 23.41
C ALA A 416 -17.78 18.80 23.02
N VAL A 417 -18.31 19.56 23.99
CA VAL A 417 -18.66 20.97 23.75
C VAL A 417 -17.42 21.81 24.05
N ILE A 418 -16.66 22.16 23.01
CA ILE A 418 -15.52 23.07 23.15
C ILE A 418 -16.07 24.49 23.27
N ARG A 419 -16.06 25.05 24.49
CA ARG A 419 -16.43 26.45 24.72
C ARG A 419 -15.25 27.36 24.37
N ASN A 420 -15.47 28.36 23.52
CA ASN A 420 -14.53 29.47 23.36
C ASN A 420 -14.37 30.19 24.72
N ARG A 421 -13.12 30.58 25.06
CA ARG A 421 -12.75 31.37 26.25
C ARG A 421 -13.56 32.68 26.46
N SER A 422 -14.35 33.12 25.48
CA SER A 422 -15.18 34.34 25.57
C SER A 422 -16.56 34.17 26.22
N GLY A 423 -16.92 32.98 26.74
CA GLY A 423 -18.14 32.78 27.54
C GLY A 423 -19.48 33.04 26.84
N ARG A 424 -19.48 33.25 25.51
CA ARG A 424 -20.70 33.37 24.70
C ARG A 424 -21.09 31.99 24.19
N LEU A 425 -22.40 31.71 24.19
CA LEU A 425 -22.97 30.50 23.58
C LEU A 425 -22.39 30.31 22.18
N PRO A 426 -21.89 29.11 21.84
CA PRO A 426 -21.23 28.89 20.57
C PRO A 426 -22.22 29.12 19.43
N ARG A 427 -21.76 29.78 18.35
CA ARG A 427 -22.23 29.37 17.03
C ARG A 427 -21.95 27.87 16.94
N LEU A 428 -22.99 27.09 16.70
CA LEU A 428 -22.96 25.64 16.48
C LEU A 428 -22.15 25.35 15.20
N ASP A 429 -20.84 25.55 15.25
CA ASP A 429 -19.97 25.35 14.10
C ASP A 429 -19.47 23.91 13.99
N LEU A 430 -19.62 23.08 15.04
CA LEU A 430 -19.23 21.66 14.97
C LEU A 430 -20.02 20.80 15.96
N LEU A 431 -20.79 19.84 15.43
CA LEU A 431 -21.36 18.73 16.18
C LEU A 431 -20.62 17.46 15.73
N CYS A 432 -19.72 16.94 16.56
CA CYS A 432 -19.11 15.64 16.31
C CYS A 432 -19.86 14.60 17.13
N SER A 433 -20.68 13.81 16.47
CA SER A 433 -21.40 12.70 17.06
C SER A 433 -20.56 11.43 16.96
N PHE A 434 -20.15 10.88 18.11
CA PHE A 434 -19.45 9.60 18.17
C PHE A 434 -20.45 8.54 18.66
N LEU A 435 -20.73 7.52 17.85
CA LEU A 435 -21.33 6.27 18.33
C LEU A 435 -20.24 5.47 19.05
N PHE A 436 -20.51 5.05 20.29
CA PHE A 436 -19.64 4.17 21.08
C PHE A 436 -20.28 2.83 21.38
#